data_AF-A0A7G7KRX6-F1
#
_entry.id   AF-A0A7G7KRX6-F1
#
_cell.length_a   1.000
_cell.length_b   1.000
_cell.length_c   1.000
_cell.angle_alpha   90.00
_cell.angle_beta   90.00
_cell.angle_gamma   90.00
#
_symmetry.space_group_name_H-M   'P 1'
#
loop_
_entity.id
_entity.type
_entity.pdbx_description
1 polymer ?
#
loop_
_entity_poly.entity_id
_entity_poly.type
_entity_poly.pdbx_seq_one_letter_code
_entity_poly.pdbx_strand_id
1 'polypeptide(L)'
;MAHPLVFRIAPLAQLPEGETSWTALRALQGPSTGFSLRLFSAAETETSDLAGLPWDGQLDPGSGSAMRRLICDAVVPHFDPQANAIGVYQRGPDPEVLRCVDRFPLQEAVNETCWFYPTHDGRFLSWERQEALSLEPGVVASEAEAALPESYERSQLALLWSLLADDESLTCVGLTYGGQRIEWDQRLGQPAPEARWSLFSVDTEAEVSLTVNARQAVQAS
;
A
#
# COMPACT_ATOMS: atom_id res chain seq x y z
N MET A 1 -21.23 6.42 -21.85
CA MET A 1 -20.88 5.79 -20.55
C MET A 1 -19.36 5.73 -20.50
N ALA A 2 -18.76 6.38 -19.51
CA ALA A 2 -17.31 6.28 -19.30
C ALA A 2 -17.00 4.82 -18.92
N HIS A 3 -16.15 4.19 -19.71
CA HIS A 3 -15.66 2.86 -19.40
C HIS A 3 -14.60 2.97 -18.29
N PRO A 4 -14.66 2.14 -17.24
CA PRO A 4 -13.75 2.27 -16.11
C PRO A 4 -12.31 2.06 -16.58
N LEU A 5 -11.41 2.90 -16.06
CA LEU A 5 -9.97 2.76 -16.28
C LEU A 5 -9.46 1.53 -15.53
N VAL A 6 -8.52 0.84 -16.17
CA VAL A 6 -7.81 -0.30 -15.63
C VAL A 6 -6.33 0.05 -15.59
N PHE A 7 -5.70 -0.18 -14.46
CA PHE A 7 -4.31 0.17 -14.22
C PHE A 7 -3.47 -1.11 -14.13
N ARG A 8 -2.22 -1.06 -14.59
CA ARG A 8 -1.28 -2.18 -14.46
C ARG A 8 0.13 -1.70 -14.15
N ILE A 9 0.72 -2.22 -13.09
CA ILE A 9 2.14 -2.02 -12.79
C ILE A 9 2.96 -3.18 -13.37
N ALA A 10 3.94 -2.85 -14.20
CA ALA A 10 4.93 -3.78 -14.76
C ALA A 10 6.13 -2.99 -15.31
N PRO A 11 7.27 -3.61 -15.65
CA PRO A 11 8.32 -2.94 -16.40
C PRO A 11 7.78 -2.35 -17.71
N LEU A 12 8.23 -1.14 -18.10
CA LEU A 12 7.66 -0.42 -19.25
C LEU A 12 7.65 -1.26 -20.54
N ALA A 13 8.73 -2.00 -20.79
CA ALA A 13 8.86 -2.85 -21.97
C ALA A 13 7.84 -4.01 -22.04
N GLN A 14 7.22 -4.37 -20.92
CA GLN A 14 6.20 -5.42 -20.85
C GLN A 14 4.77 -4.87 -21.03
N LEU A 15 4.57 -3.55 -20.88
CA LEU A 15 3.24 -2.94 -20.97
C LEU A 15 2.77 -2.80 -22.43
N PRO A 16 1.61 -3.40 -22.80
CA PRO A 16 1.05 -3.28 -24.15
C PRO A 16 0.73 -1.82 -24.53
N GLU A 17 1.06 -1.44 -25.76
CA GLU A 17 0.79 -0.12 -26.36
C GLU A 17 -0.56 -0.03 -27.10
N GLY A 18 -1.20 -1.17 -27.39
CA GLY A 18 -2.40 -1.26 -28.20
C GLY A 18 -3.57 -1.87 -27.46
N GLU A 19 -4.34 -2.68 -28.18
CA GLU A 19 -5.38 -3.51 -27.58
C GLU A 19 -4.77 -4.69 -26.82
N THR A 20 -5.40 -5.03 -25.70
CA THR A 20 -5.03 -6.13 -24.83
C THR A 20 -6.27 -6.66 -24.12
N SER A 21 -6.09 -7.62 -23.21
CA SER A 21 -7.18 -8.19 -22.41
C SER A 21 -6.82 -8.24 -20.94
N TRP A 22 -7.83 -8.39 -20.08
CA TRP A 22 -7.62 -8.55 -18.63
C TRP A 22 -6.66 -9.71 -18.33
N THR A 23 -6.84 -10.84 -19.03
CA THR A 23 -6.00 -12.02 -18.87
C THR A 23 -4.55 -11.76 -19.25
N ALA A 24 -4.30 -10.99 -20.32
CA ALA A 24 -2.95 -10.62 -20.73
C ALA A 24 -2.29 -9.67 -19.72
N LEU A 25 -3.02 -8.66 -19.22
CA LEU A 25 -2.51 -7.76 -18.18
C LEU A 25 -2.17 -8.50 -16.89
N ARG A 26 -3.02 -9.43 -16.47
CA ARG A 26 -2.77 -10.28 -15.29
C ARG A 26 -1.51 -11.14 -15.42
N ALA A 27 -1.17 -11.56 -16.64
CA ALA A 27 0.00 -12.39 -16.90
C ALA A 27 1.33 -11.61 -16.88
N LEU A 28 1.31 -10.28 -16.88
CA LEU A 28 2.53 -9.47 -16.83
C LEU A 28 3.23 -9.62 -15.48
N GLN A 29 4.56 -9.54 -15.47
CA GLN A 29 5.30 -9.49 -14.21
C GLN A 29 5.20 -8.09 -13.62
N GLY A 30 4.59 -8.00 -12.45
CA GLY A 30 4.48 -6.77 -11.66
C GLY A 30 5.22 -6.89 -10.33
N PRO A 31 4.94 -5.97 -9.39
CA PRO A 31 5.40 -6.10 -8.01
C PRO A 31 5.06 -7.48 -7.45
N SER A 32 6.08 -8.17 -6.95
CA SER A 32 5.99 -9.53 -6.42
C SER A 32 6.23 -9.60 -4.91
N THR A 33 6.56 -8.47 -4.31
CA THR A 33 6.86 -8.33 -2.89
C THR A 33 6.09 -7.16 -2.30
N GLY A 34 5.89 -7.21 -1.00
CA GLY A 34 5.32 -6.15 -0.20
C GLY A 34 5.45 -6.49 1.28
N PHE A 35 4.64 -5.84 2.10
CA PHE A 35 4.54 -6.19 3.51
C PHE A 35 3.10 -6.06 4.00
N SER A 36 2.73 -6.95 4.91
CA SER A 36 1.57 -6.77 5.77
C SER A 36 1.93 -5.80 6.88
N LEU A 37 1.05 -4.85 7.17
CA LEU A 37 1.15 -3.89 8.26
C LEU A 37 -0.10 -3.98 9.12
N ARG A 38 0.09 -4.11 10.43
CA ARG A 38 -0.95 -3.80 11.41
C ARG A 38 -0.50 -2.69 12.33
N LEU A 39 -1.41 -1.76 12.60
CA LEU A 39 -1.19 -0.68 13.55
C LEU A 39 -2.19 -0.78 14.69
N PHE A 40 -1.71 -0.63 15.92
CA PHE A 40 -2.52 -0.65 17.12
C PHE A 40 -2.26 0.59 17.97
N SER A 41 -3.28 1.09 18.65
CA SER A 41 -3.08 2.02 19.76
C SER A 41 -2.42 1.26 20.92
N ALA A 42 -1.30 1.76 21.42
CA ALA A 42 -0.70 1.27 22.65
C ALA A 42 -1.22 2.15 23.79
N ALA A 43 -2.03 1.57 24.69
CA ALA A 43 -2.38 2.28 25.93
C ALA A 43 -1.12 2.59 26.76
N GLU A 44 -1.18 3.62 27.61
CA GLU A 44 -0.05 4.29 28.30
C GLU A 44 0.99 3.38 28.98
N THR A 45 0.66 2.12 29.25
CA THR A 45 1.60 1.07 29.66
C THR A 45 2.84 1.01 28.76
N GLU A 46 4.00 1.10 29.40
CA GLU A 46 5.28 0.70 28.83
C GLU A 46 5.19 -0.76 28.39
N THR A 47 4.94 -1.01 27.10
CA THR A 47 5.02 -2.36 26.56
C THR A 47 6.49 -2.73 26.46
N SER A 48 7.06 -3.18 27.58
CA SER A 48 8.48 -3.46 27.76
C SER A 48 8.91 -4.85 27.25
N ASP A 49 7.98 -5.64 26.71
CA ASP A 49 8.30 -6.93 26.09
C ASP A 49 7.67 -7.10 24.70
N LEU A 50 8.35 -6.58 23.68
CA LEU A 50 8.00 -6.84 22.28
C LEU A 50 8.33 -8.28 21.86
N ALA A 51 9.21 -8.98 22.57
CA ALA A 51 9.63 -10.35 22.22
C ALA A 51 8.54 -11.37 22.54
N GLY A 52 7.70 -11.09 23.54
CA GLY A 52 6.51 -11.88 23.86
C GLY A 52 5.30 -11.63 22.95
N LEU A 53 5.39 -10.73 21.97
CA LEU A 53 4.29 -10.46 21.05
C LEU A 53 4.18 -11.52 19.95
N PRO A 54 2.96 -11.83 19.49
CA PRO A 54 2.73 -12.94 18.57
C PRO A 54 3.30 -12.66 17.19
N TRP A 55 3.89 -13.70 16.58
CA TRP A 55 4.50 -13.61 15.26
C TRP A 55 3.51 -13.26 14.15
N ASP A 56 2.26 -13.71 14.25
CA ASP A 56 1.21 -13.51 13.24
C ASP A 56 0.49 -12.16 13.34
N GLY A 57 0.93 -11.30 14.28
CA GLY A 57 0.38 -9.97 14.45
C GLY A 57 -1.00 -9.93 15.09
N GLN A 58 -1.55 -11.05 15.59
CA GLN A 58 -2.91 -11.08 16.16
C GLN A 58 -2.87 -10.76 17.65
N LEU A 59 -3.42 -9.60 18.03
CA LEU A 59 -3.59 -9.24 19.43
C LEU A 59 -5.04 -9.47 19.85
N ASP A 60 -5.24 -10.27 20.90
CA ASP A 60 -6.57 -10.47 21.47
C ASP A 60 -7.08 -9.16 22.10
N PRO A 61 -8.32 -8.73 21.80
CA PRO A 61 -8.90 -7.51 22.35
C PRO A 61 -9.18 -7.54 23.87
N GLY A 62 -8.82 -8.62 24.59
CA GLY A 62 -9.17 -8.83 26.00
C GLY A 62 -8.05 -9.32 26.92
N SER A 63 -6.82 -9.53 26.46
CA SER A 63 -5.71 -10.02 27.29
C SER A 63 -4.83 -8.88 27.82
N GLY A 64 -5.26 -8.28 28.92
CA GLY A 64 -4.45 -7.34 29.72
C GLY A 64 -5.05 -5.94 29.83
N SER A 65 -4.75 -5.25 30.94
CA SER A 65 -5.39 -4.03 31.43
C SER A 65 -5.20 -2.76 30.58
N ALA A 66 -4.80 -2.91 29.33
CA ALA A 66 -4.51 -1.84 28.38
C ALA A 66 -5.16 -2.21 27.05
N MET A 67 -6.30 -1.59 26.76
CA MET A 67 -7.08 -1.87 25.55
C MET A 67 -6.28 -1.47 24.30
N ARG A 68 -5.65 -2.45 23.65
CA ARG A 68 -4.98 -2.26 22.35
C ARG A 68 -6.04 -2.37 21.26
N ARG A 69 -6.28 -1.28 20.52
CA ARG A 69 -7.25 -1.24 19.43
C ARG A 69 -6.53 -1.28 18.09
N LEU A 70 -6.93 -2.19 17.20
CA LEU A 70 -6.50 -2.21 15.81
C LEU A 70 -6.99 -0.94 15.10
N ILE A 71 -6.06 -0.20 14.51
CA ILE A 71 -6.27 1.04 13.77
C ILE A 71 -6.18 0.77 12.27
N CYS A 72 -5.23 -0.06 11.86
CA CYS A 72 -4.96 -0.37 10.45
C CYS A 72 -4.60 -1.85 10.32
N ASP A 73 -5.11 -2.50 9.28
CA ASP A 73 -4.65 -3.79 8.78
C ASP A 73 -4.60 -3.67 7.25
N ALA A 74 -3.40 -3.66 6.70
CA ALA A 74 -3.17 -3.36 5.30
C ALA A 74 -2.04 -4.23 4.73
N VAL A 75 -2.13 -4.52 3.44
CA VAL A 75 -1.00 -5.05 2.66
C VAL A 75 -0.54 -3.97 1.71
N VAL A 76 0.74 -3.62 1.81
CA VAL A 76 1.39 -2.57 1.04
C VAL A 76 2.31 -3.21 0.01
N PRO A 77 1.97 -3.16 -1.29
CA PRO A 77 2.85 -3.63 -2.33
C PRO A 77 4.10 -2.76 -2.46
N HIS A 78 5.24 -3.38 -2.75
CA HIS A 78 6.46 -2.65 -3.01
C HIS A 78 6.47 -2.13 -4.45
N PHE A 79 6.01 -0.89 -4.63
CA PHE A 79 6.15 -0.19 -5.91
C PHE A 79 7.52 0.47 -5.98
N ASP A 80 8.45 -0.11 -6.73
CA ASP A 80 9.76 0.49 -7.04
C ASP A 80 9.62 1.47 -8.22
N PRO A 81 9.68 2.81 -8.02
CA PRO A 81 9.47 3.76 -9.10
C PRO A 81 10.59 3.79 -10.15
N GLN A 82 11.77 3.23 -9.83
CA GLN A 82 12.92 3.14 -10.75
C GLN A 82 12.79 1.94 -11.68
N ALA A 83 12.20 0.84 -11.21
CA ALA A 83 12.01 -0.38 -12.01
C ALA A 83 10.64 -0.48 -12.67
N ASN A 84 9.62 0.15 -12.08
CA ASN A 84 8.23 -0.05 -12.48
C ASN A 84 7.69 1.10 -13.33
N ALA A 85 6.79 0.75 -14.24
CA ALA A 85 5.94 1.66 -14.99
C ALA A 85 4.47 1.37 -14.70
N ILE A 86 3.60 2.30 -15.05
CA ILE A 86 2.16 2.11 -15.05
C ILE A 86 1.63 2.14 -16.48
N GLY A 87 0.76 1.18 -16.80
CA GLY A 87 -0.09 1.20 -17.98
C GLY A 87 -1.52 1.53 -17.57
N VAL A 88 -2.15 2.41 -18.33
CA VAL A 88 -3.53 2.83 -18.16
C VAL A 88 -4.32 2.39 -19.37
N TYR A 89 -5.37 1.62 -19.13
CA TYR A 89 -6.20 1.02 -20.17
C TYR A 89 -7.64 1.42 -19.96
N GLN A 90 -8.37 1.63 -21.05
CA GLN A 90 -9.80 1.88 -21.02
C GLN A 90 -10.53 0.67 -21.58
N ARG A 91 -11.58 0.21 -20.90
CA ARG A 91 -12.45 -0.84 -21.46
C ARG A 91 -13.13 -0.32 -22.72
N GLY A 92 -13.16 -1.14 -23.76
CA GLY A 92 -13.93 -0.87 -24.97
C GLY A 92 -15.41 -1.20 -24.81
N PRO A 93 -16.18 -1.09 -25.91
CA PRO A 93 -17.57 -1.60 -25.96
C PRO A 93 -17.64 -3.11 -25.71
N ASP A 94 -16.62 -3.84 -26.16
CA ASP A 94 -16.37 -5.22 -25.75
C ASP A 94 -15.60 -5.20 -24.42
N PRO A 95 -16.18 -5.70 -23.31
CA PRO A 95 -15.54 -5.66 -21.99
C PRO A 95 -14.27 -6.49 -21.90
N GLU A 96 -14.04 -7.42 -22.83
CA GLU A 96 -12.82 -8.23 -22.90
C GLU A 96 -11.65 -7.50 -23.57
N VAL A 97 -11.95 -6.41 -24.30
CA VAL A 97 -10.96 -5.61 -25.02
C VAL A 97 -10.63 -4.36 -24.21
N LEU A 98 -9.36 -4.25 -23.85
CA LEU A 98 -8.76 -3.11 -23.17
C LEU A 98 -7.89 -2.35 -24.16
N ARG A 99 -8.10 -1.05 -24.30
CA ARG A 99 -7.26 -0.20 -25.14
C ARG A 99 -6.29 0.59 -24.28
N CYS A 100 -5.00 0.52 -24.59
CA CYS A 100 -4.00 1.37 -23.94
C CYS A 100 -4.31 2.85 -24.22
N VAL A 101 -4.40 3.64 -23.15
CA VAL A 101 -4.59 5.09 -23.19
C VAL A 101 -3.28 5.80 -22.88
N ASP A 102 -2.52 5.25 -21.94
CA ASP A 102 -1.21 5.78 -21.58
C ASP A 102 -0.34 4.68 -20.96
N ARG A 103 0.98 4.87 -21.01
CA ARG A 103 1.93 4.13 -20.20
C ARG A 103 3.18 4.96 -19.98
N PHE A 104 3.72 4.94 -18.76
CA PHE A 104 4.89 5.73 -18.41
C PHE A 104 5.61 5.18 -17.18
N PRO A 105 6.94 5.42 -17.04
CA PRO A 105 7.68 5.10 -15.82
C PRO A 105 7.05 5.73 -14.57
N LEU A 106 6.98 5.00 -13.46
CA LEU A 106 6.35 5.52 -12.23
C LEU A 106 7.06 6.78 -11.71
N GLN A 107 8.38 6.91 -11.91
CA GLN A 107 9.13 8.12 -11.58
C GLN A 107 8.62 9.41 -12.25
N GLU A 108 7.81 9.33 -13.31
CA GLU A 108 7.19 10.49 -13.97
C GLU A 108 5.81 10.85 -13.40
N ALA A 109 5.27 10.05 -12.48
CA ALA A 109 4.01 10.34 -11.79
C ALA A 109 4.16 11.54 -10.83
N VAL A 110 3.05 12.21 -10.55
CA VAL A 110 3.00 13.22 -9.49
C VAL A 110 3.22 12.53 -8.15
N ASN A 111 3.92 13.18 -7.23
CA ASN A 111 4.06 12.69 -5.86
C ASN A 111 3.05 13.38 -4.96
N GLU A 112 2.32 12.60 -4.19
CA GLU A 112 1.43 13.08 -3.15
C GLU A 112 1.88 12.49 -1.80
N THR A 113 1.86 13.34 -0.79
CA THR A 113 2.24 12.93 0.56
C THR A 113 1.02 12.40 1.29
N CYS A 114 1.15 11.24 1.93
CA CYS A 114 0.05 10.56 2.57
C CYS A 114 0.41 10.22 4.02
N TRP A 115 -0.54 10.47 4.92
CA TRP A 115 -0.46 10.02 6.29
C TRP A 115 -0.88 8.55 6.37
N PHE A 116 0.10 7.66 6.26
CA PHE A 116 -0.13 6.21 6.37
C PHE A 116 -0.08 5.72 7.83
N TYR A 117 0.57 6.48 8.70
CA TYR A 117 0.64 6.25 10.15
C TYR A 117 -0.22 7.27 10.92
N PRO A 118 -0.50 7.04 12.21
CA PRO A 118 -1.32 7.93 13.02
C PRO A 118 -0.75 9.36 13.07
N THR A 119 -1.64 10.35 13.02
CA THR A 119 -1.32 11.79 12.98
C THR A 119 -1.69 12.54 14.26
N HIS A 120 -1.98 11.81 15.33
CA HIS A 120 -2.33 12.37 16.63
C HIS A 120 -1.35 11.87 17.68
N ASP A 121 -1.15 12.68 18.70
CA ASP A 121 -0.25 12.36 19.79
C ASP A 121 -0.63 11.04 20.46
N GLY A 122 0.37 10.22 20.76
CA GLY A 122 0.13 8.94 21.41
C GLY A 122 1.24 7.93 21.23
N ARG A 123 0.98 6.73 21.73
CA ARG A 123 1.87 5.56 21.58
C ARG A 123 1.17 4.51 20.74
N PHE A 124 1.93 3.86 19.88
CA PHE A 124 1.40 2.92 18.92
C PHE A 124 2.33 1.71 18.78
N LEU A 125 1.74 0.58 18.42
CA LEU A 125 2.47 -0.62 18.02
C LEU A 125 2.26 -0.85 16.53
N SER A 126 3.34 -1.05 15.77
CA SER A 126 3.28 -1.63 14.44
C SER A 126 3.72 -3.09 14.47
N TRP A 127 3.06 -3.90 13.66
CA TRP A 127 3.52 -5.22 13.25
C TRP A 127 3.70 -5.21 11.75
N GLU A 128 4.88 -5.60 11.29
CA GLU A 128 5.24 -5.64 9.89
C GLU A 128 5.80 -7.02 9.53
N ARG A 129 5.36 -7.57 8.41
CA ARG A 129 5.91 -8.82 7.89
C ARG A 129 6.01 -8.75 6.38
N GLN A 130 7.17 -9.13 5.85
CA GLN A 130 7.35 -9.23 4.40
C GLN A 130 6.47 -10.33 3.82
N GLU A 131 5.89 -10.05 2.66
CA GLU A 131 5.00 -10.96 1.96
C GLU A 131 5.43 -11.06 0.50
N ALA A 132 5.43 -12.28 -0.03
CA ALA A 132 5.32 -12.48 -1.46
C ALA A 132 3.87 -12.20 -1.86
N LEU A 133 3.66 -11.48 -2.96
CA LEU A 133 2.32 -11.16 -3.45
C LEU A 133 2.27 -11.19 -4.97
N SER A 134 1.06 -11.26 -5.49
CA SER A 134 0.78 -10.94 -6.89
C SER A 134 -0.42 -10.01 -6.94
N LEU A 135 -0.31 -8.98 -7.78
CA LEU A 135 -1.35 -8.00 -7.99
C LEU A 135 -2.16 -8.36 -9.23
N GLU A 136 -3.47 -8.32 -9.14
CA GLU A 136 -4.36 -8.24 -10.30
C GLU A 136 -4.28 -6.85 -10.96
N PRO A 137 -4.85 -6.65 -12.16
CA PRO A 137 -5.05 -5.31 -12.69
C PRO A 137 -5.86 -4.44 -11.72
N GLY A 138 -5.41 -3.20 -11.52
CA GLY A 138 -5.99 -2.29 -10.54
C GLY A 138 -7.15 -1.49 -11.10
N VAL A 139 -8.06 -1.09 -10.21
CA VAL A 139 -9.25 -0.30 -10.53
C VAL A 139 -9.52 0.71 -9.41
N VAL A 140 -10.24 1.78 -9.72
CA VAL A 140 -10.83 2.62 -8.67
C VAL A 140 -12.14 1.96 -8.23
N ALA A 141 -12.44 1.98 -6.93
CA ALA A 141 -13.66 1.42 -6.38
C ALA A 141 -14.92 2.01 -7.07
N SER A 142 -15.92 1.16 -7.35
CA SER A 142 -17.08 1.58 -8.14
C SER A 142 -17.91 2.67 -7.48
N GLU A 143 -17.88 2.80 -6.14
CA GLU A 143 -18.54 3.91 -5.45
C GLU A 143 -17.87 5.27 -5.73
N ALA A 144 -16.58 5.25 -6.08
CA ALA A 144 -15.77 6.43 -6.34
C ALA A 144 -15.67 6.77 -7.85
N GLU A 145 -16.13 5.90 -8.74
CA GLU A 145 -16.08 6.11 -10.19
C GLU A 145 -16.80 7.39 -10.63
N ALA A 146 -17.90 7.76 -9.96
CA ALA A 146 -18.67 8.98 -10.28
C ALA A 146 -17.90 10.28 -10.02
N ALA A 147 -16.83 10.23 -9.20
CA ALA A 147 -15.97 11.37 -8.91
C ALA A 147 -14.78 11.48 -9.89
N LEU A 148 -14.60 10.49 -10.78
CA LEU A 148 -13.48 10.49 -11.72
C LEU A 148 -13.73 11.45 -12.90
N PRO A 149 -12.65 12.02 -13.47
CA PRO A 149 -12.74 12.80 -14.71
C PRO A 149 -13.34 12.00 -15.87
N GLU A 150 -14.08 12.67 -16.76
CA GLU A 150 -14.70 12.03 -17.94
C GLU A 150 -13.68 11.47 -18.93
N SER A 151 -12.51 12.10 -19.01
CA SER A 151 -11.39 11.69 -19.85
C SER A 151 -10.13 11.44 -19.01
N TYR A 152 -9.29 10.51 -19.45
CA TYR A 152 -8.02 10.27 -18.80
C TYR A 152 -7.10 11.50 -18.84
N GLU A 153 -6.59 11.89 -17.68
CA GLU A 153 -5.55 12.92 -17.55
C GLU A 153 -4.40 12.41 -16.67
N ARG A 154 -3.19 12.36 -17.22
CA ARG A 154 -2.01 11.86 -16.49
C ARG A 154 -1.75 12.63 -15.19
N SER A 155 -1.98 13.94 -15.17
CA SER A 155 -1.79 14.79 -13.98
C SER A 155 -2.66 14.42 -12.79
N GLN A 156 -3.72 13.63 -13.00
CA GLN A 156 -4.60 13.15 -11.94
C GLN A 156 -4.06 11.88 -11.28
N LEU A 157 -2.98 11.28 -11.80
CA LEU A 157 -2.34 10.10 -11.26
C LEU A 157 -1.20 10.50 -10.33
N ALA A 158 -1.24 10.02 -9.08
CA ALA A 158 -0.20 10.29 -8.11
C ALA A 158 0.31 9.03 -7.39
N LEU A 159 1.60 9.03 -7.06
CA LEU A 159 2.24 8.10 -6.13
C LEU A 159 2.05 8.63 -4.71
N LEU A 160 1.54 7.77 -3.82
CA LEU A 160 1.38 8.07 -2.41
C LEU A 160 2.64 7.71 -1.64
N TRP A 161 3.29 8.70 -1.06
CA TRP A 161 4.47 8.53 -0.22
C TRP A 161 4.12 8.70 1.25
N SER A 162 4.48 7.72 2.08
CA SER A 162 4.25 7.80 3.53
C SER A 162 5.16 8.84 4.17
N LEU A 163 4.58 9.86 4.79
CA LEU A 163 5.27 10.96 5.47
C LEU A 163 5.94 10.59 6.80
N LEU A 164 5.57 9.45 7.38
CA LEU A 164 5.97 9.07 8.75
C LEU A 164 7.02 7.96 8.79
N ALA A 165 7.46 7.52 7.61
CA ALA A 165 8.71 6.79 7.49
C ALA A 165 9.82 7.86 7.47
N ASP A 166 10.88 7.70 8.24
CA ASP A 166 12.04 8.61 8.21
C ASP A 166 12.44 8.98 6.77
N ASP A 167 13.10 10.13 6.55
CA ASP A 167 13.51 10.56 5.19
C ASP A 167 14.37 9.51 4.45
N GLU A 168 14.95 8.54 5.16
CA GLU A 168 15.69 7.40 4.62
C GLU A 168 14.80 6.21 4.19
N SER A 169 13.50 6.22 4.51
CA SER A 169 12.55 5.13 4.21
C SER A 169 11.20 5.60 3.64
N LEU A 170 11.17 6.73 2.92
CA LEU A 170 10.04 7.08 2.05
C LEU A 170 9.60 5.85 1.26
N THR A 171 8.43 5.32 1.62
CA THR A 171 7.86 4.12 1.04
C THR A 171 6.66 4.53 0.23
N CYS A 172 6.63 4.14 -1.05
CA CYS A 172 5.43 4.27 -1.86
C CYS A 172 4.39 3.29 -1.30
N VAL A 173 3.29 3.84 -0.75
CA VAL A 173 2.23 3.07 -0.09
C VAL A 173 1.00 2.85 -0.98
N GLY A 174 0.99 3.44 -2.18
CA GLY A 174 -0.12 3.30 -3.09
C GLY A 174 -0.07 4.27 -4.26
N LEU A 175 -1.13 4.23 -5.07
CA LEU A 175 -1.37 5.15 -6.17
C LEU A 175 -2.80 5.67 -6.08
N THR A 176 -3.02 6.91 -6.54
CA THR A 176 -4.34 7.51 -6.70
C THR A 176 -4.57 7.91 -8.15
N TYR A 177 -5.84 7.98 -8.54
CA TYR A 177 -6.29 8.62 -9.76
C TYR A 177 -7.51 9.51 -9.44
N GLY A 178 -7.43 10.81 -9.74
CA GLY A 178 -8.50 11.77 -9.42
C GLY A 178 -8.76 11.88 -7.92
N GLY A 179 -7.72 11.73 -7.10
CA GLY A 179 -7.80 11.71 -5.64
C GLY A 179 -8.42 10.43 -5.04
N GLN A 180 -8.76 9.44 -5.88
CA GLN A 180 -9.28 8.15 -5.43
C GLN A 180 -8.18 7.10 -5.45
N ARG A 181 -8.12 6.26 -4.42
CA ARG A 181 -7.13 5.18 -4.36
C ARG A 181 -7.36 4.17 -5.48
N ILE A 182 -6.29 3.77 -6.15
CA ILE A 182 -6.30 2.62 -7.05
C ILE A 182 -6.16 1.36 -6.18
N GLU A 183 -7.16 0.51 -6.26
CA GLU A 183 -7.22 -0.77 -5.56
C GLU A 183 -6.63 -1.85 -6.44
N TRP A 184 -5.86 -2.74 -5.80
CA TRP A 184 -5.21 -3.86 -6.45
C TRP A 184 -5.64 -5.09 -5.68
N ASP A 185 -6.44 -5.96 -6.30
CA ASP A 185 -6.71 -7.27 -5.71
C ASP A 185 -5.39 -8.02 -5.57
N GLN A 186 -5.12 -8.52 -4.37
CA GLN A 186 -3.83 -9.13 -4.02
C GLN A 186 -4.03 -10.61 -3.71
N ARG A 187 -3.15 -11.45 -4.27
CA ARG A 187 -3.01 -12.83 -3.80
C ARG A 187 -1.73 -12.94 -3.01
N LEU A 188 -1.88 -13.23 -1.72
CA LEU A 188 -0.77 -13.43 -0.81
C LEU A 188 -0.15 -14.81 -1.04
N GLY A 189 1.17 -14.81 -1.09
CA GLY A 189 1.99 -16.01 -1.13
C GLY A 189 2.33 -16.51 0.27
N GLN A 190 3.48 -17.17 0.37
CA GLN A 190 3.99 -17.64 1.66
C GLN A 190 4.57 -16.46 2.44
N PRO A 191 4.16 -16.27 3.71
CA PRO A 191 4.71 -15.22 4.55
C PRO A 191 6.17 -15.45 4.90
N ALA A 192 6.91 -14.36 5.09
CA ALA A 192 8.28 -14.44 5.61
C ALA A 192 8.28 -15.09 7.01
N PRO A 193 9.31 -15.89 7.36
CA PRO A 193 9.40 -16.55 8.67
C PRO A 193 9.63 -15.57 9.82
N GLU A 194 10.08 -14.35 9.52
CA GLU A 194 10.33 -13.28 10.48
C GLU A 194 9.29 -12.18 10.32
N ALA A 195 8.77 -11.69 11.44
CA ALA A 195 7.98 -10.46 11.52
C ALA A 195 8.64 -9.48 12.50
N ARG A 196 8.28 -8.21 12.42
CA ARG A 196 8.83 -7.15 13.27
C ARG A 196 7.71 -6.44 14.01
N TRP A 197 7.87 -6.35 15.33
CA TRP A 197 7.09 -5.44 16.16
C TRP A 197 7.89 -4.16 16.40
N SER A 198 7.25 -3.01 16.28
CA SER A 198 7.81 -1.71 16.65
C SER A 198 6.87 -1.00 17.62
N LEU A 199 7.42 -0.45 18.70
CA LEU A 199 6.74 0.52 19.54
C LEU A 199 7.22 1.91 19.14
N PHE A 200 6.30 2.82 18.83
CA PHE A 200 6.63 4.19 18.47
C PHE A 200 5.66 5.18 19.13
N SER A 201 6.10 6.43 19.21
CA SER A 201 5.34 7.56 19.72
C SER A 201 5.18 8.60 18.64
N VAL A 202 4.00 9.23 18.60
CA VAL A 202 3.75 10.42 17.78
C VAL A 202 3.60 11.61 18.71
N ASP A 203 4.26 12.71 18.37
CA ASP A 203 4.16 14.01 19.03
C ASP A 203 4.12 15.09 17.95
N THR A 204 2.94 15.64 17.71
CA THR A 204 2.67 16.58 16.62
C THR A 204 3.27 17.98 16.87
N GLU A 205 3.65 18.29 18.11
CA GLU A 205 4.31 19.55 18.46
C GLU A 205 5.84 19.43 18.45
N ALA A 206 6.39 18.21 18.38
CA ALA A 206 7.82 17.96 18.31
C ALA A 206 8.42 18.23 16.93
N GLU A 207 9.70 18.59 16.92
CA GLU A 207 10.51 18.74 15.69
C GLU A 207 10.57 17.44 14.87
N VAL A 208 10.58 16.29 15.56
CA VAL A 208 10.48 14.96 14.96
C VAL A 208 9.17 14.33 15.42
N SER A 209 8.17 14.31 14.54
CA SER A 209 6.82 13.94 14.95
C SER A 209 6.62 12.45 15.22
N LEU A 210 7.56 11.58 14.81
CA LEU A 210 7.52 10.14 15.11
C LEU A 210 8.85 9.67 15.68
N THR A 211 8.80 9.04 16.85
CA THR A 211 9.98 8.43 17.49
C THR A 211 9.76 6.94 17.68
N VAL A 212 10.65 6.11 17.15
CA VAL A 212 10.65 4.66 17.39
C VAL A 212 11.32 4.38 18.73
N ASN A 213 10.53 3.90 19.69
CA ASN A 213 10.98 3.65 21.06
C ASN A 213 11.65 2.28 21.20
N ALA A 214 11.16 1.27 20.48
CA ALA A 214 11.72 -0.08 20.48
C ALA A 214 11.33 -0.84 19.21
N ARG A 215 12.16 -1.81 18.81
CA ARG A 215 11.89 -2.75 17.71
C ARG A 215 12.35 -4.15 18.10
N GLN A 216 11.58 -5.17 17.72
CA GLN A 216 11.92 -6.56 17.97
C GLN A 216 11.49 -7.45 16.80
N ALA A 217 12.40 -8.30 16.35
CA ALA A 217 12.08 -9.39 15.42
C ALA A 217 11.51 -10.58 16.19
N VAL A 218 10.46 -11.19 15.65
CA VAL A 218 9.83 -12.41 16.16
C VAL A 218 9.75 -13.43 15.03
N GLN A 219 9.79 -14.72 15.37
CA GLN A 219 9.82 -15.82 14.40
C GLN A 219 8.62 -16.75 14.57
N ALA A 220 8.23 -17.40 13.46
CA ALA A 220 7.25 -18.48 13.51
C ALA A 220 7.77 -19.60 14.42
N SER A 221 6.92 -20.03 15.37
CA SER A 221 7.21 -21.16 16.28
C SER A 221 6.99 -22.51 15.60
#